data_AF-A0A9N9Y4F8-F1
#
_entry.id   AF-A0A9N9Y4F8-F1
#
_cell.length_a   1.000
_cell.length_b   1.000
_cell.length_c   1.000
_cell.angle_alpha   90.00
_cell.angle_beta   90.00
_cell.angle_gamma   90.00
#
_symmetry.space_group_name_H-M   'P 1'
#
loop_
_entity.id
_entity.type
_entity.pdbx_description
1 polymer ?
#
loop_
_entity_poly.entity_id
_entity_poly.type
_entity_poly.pdbx_seq_one_letter_code
_entity_poly.pdbx_strand_id
1 'polypeptide(L)'
;MIGTGFLGYLNIAQNGYKLKPTTKITTTTNILRTNISINNSIVGYPYNRDRLGHWWVAEMLLNILDKYNNRNKRYYSFLWAYFIEAAYFVSSPKKFFALHYLLPFILVALVLAHLIAVHESAGASNPLGVPSYYDRIPFAPYYLFKDLITIFIFFYVLSIFVFFMPNVLGDSDNYIPANPMQTPAAIVPE
;
A
#
# COMPACT_ATOMS: atom_id res chain seq x y z
N MET A 1 -9.21 0.05 -1.46
CA MET A 1 -7.80 0.39 -1.80
C MET A 1 -7.53 1.88 -2.13
N ILE A 2 -8.56 2.70 -2.34
CA ILE A 2 -8.44 4.01 -3.01
C ILE A 2 -7.76 5.10 -2.17
N GLY A 3 -8.00 5.13 -0.85
CA GLY A 3 -7.54 6.24 0.00
C GLY A 3 -6.05 6.23 0.29
N THR A 4 -5.49 5.07 0.66
CA THR A 4 -4.09 4.97 1.10
C THR A 4 -3.11 4.81 -0.06
N GLY A 5 -3.49 4.11 -1.13
CA GLY A 5 -2.66 3.91 -2.32
C GLY A 5 -2.44 5.23 -3.07
N PHE A 6 -3.52 5.92 -3.45
CA PHE A 6 -3.45 7.17 -4.21
C PHE A 6 -2.67 8.28 -3.47
N LEU A 7 -2.95 8.49 -2.19
CA LEU A 7 -2.22 9.48 -1.38
C LEU A 7 -0.74 9.08 -1.20
N GLY A 8 -0.45 7.78 -1.10
CA GLY A 8 0.91 7.26 -1.10
C GLY A 8 1.67 7.60 -2.39
N TYR A 9 1.04 7.38 -3.56
CA TYR A 9 1.62 7.72 -4.86
C TYR A 9 1.82 9.23 -5.03
N LEU A 10 0.84 10.04 -4.60
CA LEU A 10 0.97 11.50 -4.66
C LEU A 10 2.15 12.00 -3.83
N ASN A 11 2.36 11.42 -2.63
CA ASN A 11 3.48 11.77 -1.76
C ASN A 11 4.83 11.36 -2.38
N ILE A 12 4.92 10.15 -2.95
CA ILE A 12 6.12 9.71 -3.68
C ILE A 12 6.42 10.64 -4.86
N ALA A 13 5.41 10.95 -5.67
CA ALA A 13 5.53 11.85 -6.81
C ALA A 13 6.03 13.23 -6.35
N GLN A 14 5.40 13.82 -5.33
CA GLN A 14 5.83 15.10 -4.75
C GLN A 14 7.29 15.08 -4.28
N ASN A 15 7.76 13.97 -3.69
CA ASN A 15 9.15 13.85 -3.29
C ASN A 15 10.11 13.69 -4.48
N GLY A 16 9.66 13.07 -5.57
CA GLY A 16 10.41 12.97 -6.83
C GLY A 16 10.57 14.31 -7.56
N TYR A 17 9.60 15.22 -7.45
CA TYR A 17 9.65 16.55 -8.08
C TYR A 17 10.40 17.62 -7.28
N LYS A 18 10.78 17.35 -6.02
CA LYS A 18 11.49 18.33 -5.19
C LYS A 18 12.93 18.53 -5.67
N LEU A 19 13.33 19.79 -5.84
CA LEU A 19 14.70 20.16 -6.22
C LEU A 19 15.75 19.75 -5.17
N LYS A 20 15.36 19.67 -3.90
CA LYS A 20 16.21 19.14 -2.83
C LYS A 20 15.64 17.82 -2.30
N PRO A 21 16.40 16.71 -2.41
CA PRO A 21 15.97 15.42 -1.89
C PRO A 21 15.90 15.44 -0.36
N THR A 22 14.93 14.71 0.19
CA THR A 22 14.79 14.47 1.63
C THR A 22 15.97 13.64 2.15
N THR A 23 16.18 13.67 3.47
CA THR A 23 17.28 12.87 4.06
C THR A 23 17.07 11.39 3.79
N LYS A 24 18.17 10.63 3.70
CA LYS A 24 18.09 9.19 3.41
C LYS A 24 17.12 8.46 4.36
N ILE A 25 17.10 8.85 5.64
CA ILE A 25 16.22 8.27 6.66
C ILE A 25 14.75 8.57 6.37
N THR A 26 14.40 9.80 5.97
CA THR A 26 13.02 10.15 5.62
C THR A 26 12.56 9.42 4.37
N THR A 27 13.44 9.32 3.36
CA THR A 27 13.13 8.60 2.11
C THR A 27 12.91 7.12 2.37
N THR A 28 13.79 6.48 3.16
CA THR A 28 13.66 5.06 3.52
C THR A 28 12.38 4.80 4.31
N THR A 29 12.06 5.62 5.31
CA THR A 29 10.82 5.46 6.10
C THR A 29 9.57 5.68 5.25
N ASN A 30 9.59 6.60 4.27
CA ASN A 30 8.48 6.78 3.32
C ASN A 30 8.28 5.56 2.39
N ILE A 31 9.36 5.00 1.84
CA ILE A 31 9.29 3.79 1.02
C ILE A 31 8.74 2.62 1.84
N LEU A 32 9.20 2.46 3.08
CA LEU A 32 8.71 1.41 3.97
C LEU A 32 7.22 1.60 4.31
N ARG A 33 6.75 2.82 4.59
CA ARG A 33 5.34 3.10 4.88
C ARG A 33 4.43 2.77 3.70
N THR A 34 4.83 3.18 2.50
CA THR A 34 4.07 2.97 1.27
C THR A 34 3.98 1.48 0.93
N ASN A 35 5.09 0.75 1.01
CA ASN A 35 5.11 -0.70 0.83
C ASN A 35 4.24 -1.44 1.87
N ILE A 36 4.35 -1.08 3.16
CA ILE A 36 3.52 -1.70 4.21
C ILE A 36 2.03 -1.39 3.98
N SER A 37 1.70 -0.17 3.54
CA SER A 37 0.32 0.19 3.23
C SER A 37 -0.25 -0.63 2.06
N ILE A 38 0.52 -0.80 0.98
CA ILE A 38 0.13 -1.59 -0.20
C ILE A 38 -0.06 -3.04 0.21
N ASN A 39 0.89 -3.60 0.96
CA ASN A 39 0.80 -4.97 1.47
C ASN A 39 -0.41 -5.13 2.40
N ASN A 40 -0.70 -4.15 3.26
CA ASN A 40 -1.85 -4.22 4.14
C ASN A 40 -3.18 -4.22 3.37
N SER A 41 -3.27 -3.47 2.27
CA SER A 41 -4.46 -3.50 1.41
C SER A 41 -4.62 -4.83 0.67
N ILE A 42 -3.53 -5.40 0.16
CA ILE A 42 -3.53 -6.74 -0.48
C ILE A 42 -3.98 -7.80 0.53
N VAL A 43 -3.53 -7.71 1.78
CA VAL A 43 -3.83 -8.68 2.84
C VAL A 43 -5.23 -8.45 3.46
N GLY A 44 -5.81 -7.26 3.32
CA GLY A 44 -7.13 -6.88 3.85
C GLY A 44 -8.31 -7.11 2.92
N TYR A 45 -8.06 -7.14 1.62
CA TYR A 45 -9.02 -7.47 0.58
C TYR A 45 -9.76 -8.84 0.75
N PRO A 46 -9.15 -9.92 1.29
CA PRO A 46 -9.75 -11.26 1.30
C PRO A 46 -10.75 -11.55 2.45
N TYR A 47 -11.30 -10.54 3.13
CA TYR A 47 -12.28 -10.76 4.21
C TYR A 47 -13.74 -10.83 3.74
N ASN A 48 -14.08 -10.16 2.63
CA ASN A 48 -15.36 -10.41 1.95
C ASN A 48 -15.28 -11.78 1.26
N ARG A 49 -16.42 -12.42 1.00
CA ARG A 49 -16.58 -13.88 0.79
C ARG A 49 -15.99 -14.44 -0.53
N ASP A 50 -14.91 -13.84 -1.02
CA ASP A 50 -14.51 -13.85 -2.42
C ASP A 50 -13.09 -14.46 -2.49
N ARG A 51 -13.00 -15.72 -2.05
CA ARG A 51 -11.78 -16.52 -1.86
C ARG A 51 -10.94 -16.82 -3.12
N LEU A 52 -11.02 -16.07 -4.21
CA LEU A 52 -10.46 -16.53 -5.49
C LEU A 52 -9.42 -15.61 -6.15
N GLY A 53 -9.50 -14.28 -6.02
CA GLY A 53 -8.53 -13.38 -6.67
C GLY A 53 -7.08 -13.63 -6.26
N HIS A 54 -6.80 -13.69 -4.96
CA HIS A 54 -5.44 -13.95 -4.46
C HIS A 54 -4.98 -15.40 -4.60
N TRP A 55 -5.91 -16.37 -4.65
CA TRP A 55 -5.57 -17.78 -4.88
C TRP A 55 -5.10 -17.97 -6.32
N TRP A 56 -5.81 -17.39 -7.29
CA TRP A 56 -5.41 -17.40 -8.69
C TRP A 56 -4.20 -16.52 -8.98
N VAL A 57 -4.03 -15.38 -8.30
CA VAL A 57 -2.80 -14.58 -8.41
C VAL A 57 -1.59 -15.34 -7.84
N ALA A 58 -1.75 -16.03 -6.70
CA ALA A 58 -0.71 -16.90 -6.15
C ALA A 58 -0.38 -18.07 -7.11
N GLU A 59 -1.40 -18.72 -7.68
CA GLU A 59 -1.24 -19.79 -8.66
C GLU A 59 -0.61 -19.29 -9.97
N MET A 60 -0.99 -18.11 -10.46
CA MET A 60 -0.38 -17.46 -11.62
C MET A 60 1.11 -17.17 -11.37
N LEU A 61 1.45 -16.60 -10.22
CA LEU A 61 2.84 -16.33 -9.84
C LEU A 61 3.66 -17.63 -9.73
N LEU A 62 3.05 -18.69 -9.14
CA LEU A 62 3.64 -20.02 -9.10
C LEU A 62 3.86 -20.62 -10.49
N ASN A 63 2.89 -20.48 -11.41
CA ASN A 63 2.98 -20.98 -12.78
C ASN A 63 4.03 -20.23 -13.62
N ILE A 64 4.16 -18.91 -13.44
CA ILE A 64 5.22 -18.11 -14.07
C ILE A 64 6.61 -18.55 -13.56
N LEU A 65 6.74 -18.78 -12.25
CA LEU A 65 7.97 -19.29 -11.68
C LEU A 65 8.27 -20.72 -12.14
N ASP A 66 7.27 -21.60 -12.23
CA ASP A 66 7.47 -22.98 -12.66
C ASP A 66 7.91 -23.09 -14.13
N LYS A 67 7.37 -22.21 -14.98
CA LYS A 67 7.85 -22.02 -16.36
C LYS A 67 9.31 -21.58 -16.43
N TYR A 68 9.79 -20.83 -15.45
CA TYR A 68 11.20 -20.45 -15.29
C TYR A 68 12.05 -21.58 -14.64
N ASN A 69 11.44 -22.42 -13.80
CA ASN A 69 12.02 -23.48 -12.96
C ASN A 69 12.47 -24.74 -13.73
N ASN A 70 11.95 -24.99 -14.93
CA ASN A 70 12.33 -26.16 -15.74
C ASN A 70 13.84 -26.22 -16.09
N ARG A 71 14.62 -25.15 -15.82
CA ARG A 71 16.06 -25.13 -16.07
C ARG A 71 16.97 -25.49 -14.89
N ASN A 72 16.56 -25.42 -13.61
CA ASN A 72 17.50 -25.51 -12.46
C ASN A 72 16.92 -26.10 -11.15
N LYS A 73 16.46 -27.36 -11.17
CA LYS A 73 15.69 -28.02 -10.09
C LYS A 73 16.38 -28.19 -8.71
N ARG A 74 17.72 -28.02 -8.57
CA ARG A 74 18.47 -28.39 -7.34
C ARG A 74 18.67 -27.28 -6.31
N TYR A 75 18.73 -26.01 -6.72
CA TYR A 75 18.95 -24.89 -5.80
C TYR A 75 17.65 -24.28 -5.25
N TYR A 76 16.53 -24.57 -5.91
CA TYR A 76 15.27 -23.90 -5.64
C TYR A 76 14.37 -24.68 -4.70
N SER A 77 14.59 -25.95 -4.35
CA SER A 77 13.69 -26.71 -3.47
C SER A 77 13.48 -26.06 -2.09
N PHE A 78 14.49 -25.38 -1.56
CA PHE A 78 14.38 -24.61 -0.32
C PHE A 78 13.54 -23.33 -0.50
N LEU A 79 13.78 -22.57 -1.57
CA LEU A 79 12.95 -21.41 -1.91
C LEU A 79 11.51 -21.84 -2.25
N TRP A 80 11.33 -22.97 -2.92
CA TRP A 80 10.06 -23.58 -3.27
C TRP A 80 9.30 -24.01 -2.02
N ALA A 81 9.97 -24.65 -1.06
CA ALA A 81 9.37 -25.01 0.23
C ALA A 81 8.95 -23.75 1.02
N TYR A 82 9.80 -22.72 1.06
CA TYR A 82 9.47 -21.44 1.68
C TYR A 82 8.32 -20.72 0.95
N PHE A 83 8.23 -20.88 -0.37
CA PHE A 83 7.16 -20.31 -1.19
C PHE A 83 5.85 -21.11 -1.07
N ILE A 84 5.89 -22.45 -0.90
CA ILE A 84 4.71 -23.26 -0.51
C ILE A 84 4.26 -22.87 0.88
N GLU A 85 5.18 -22.75 1.83
CA GLU A 85 4.83 -22.35 3.20
C GLU A 85 4.25 -20.94 3.22
N ALA A 86 4.83 -20.02 2.44
CA ALA A 86 4.26 -18.69 2.21
C ALA A 86 2.91 -18.79 1.50
N ALA A 87 2.74 -19.67 0.51
CA ALA A 87 1.46 -19.94 -0.17
C ALA A 87 0.41 -20.56 0.77
N TYR A 88 0.83 -21.39 1.74
CA TYR A 88 0.00 -21.98 2.79
C TYR A 88 -0.33 -20.98 3.91
N PHE A 89 0.59 -20.06 4.20
CA PHE A 89 0.32 -18.87 5.00
C PHE A 89 -0.67 -17.96 4.25
N VAL A 90 -0.52 -17.90 2.91
CA VAL A 90 -1.36 -17.17 1.96
C VAL A 90 -2.72 -17.86 1.67
N SER A 91 -2.91 -19.11 2.12
CA SER A 91 -4.16 -19.85 1.91
C SER A 91 -5.09 -19.91 3.13
N SER A 92 -4.66 -19.39 4.29
CA SER A 92 -5.46 -19.43 5.52
C SER A 92 -6.06 -18.05 5.86
N PRO A 93 -7.38 -17.84 5.66
CA PRO A 93 -8.02 -16.53 5.90
C PRO A 93 -7.80 -15.98 7.32
N LYS A 94 -7.65 -16.86 8.32
CA LYS A 94 -7.41 -16.46 9.72
C LYS A 94 -6.03 -15.82 9.91
N LYS A 95 -5.01 -16.25 9.15
CA LYS A 95 -3.65 -15.67 9.21
C LYS A 95 -3.58 -14.33 8.49
N PHE A 96 -4.30 -14.17 7.38
CA PHE A 96 -4.48 -12.86 6.73
C PHE A 96 -5.14 -11.86 7.64
N PHE A 97 -6.25 -12.26 8.25
CA PHE A 97 -6.96 -11.38 9.14
C PHE A 97 -6.07 -10.91 10.30
N ALA A 98 -5.30 -11.82 10.91
CA ALA A 98 -4.34 -11.47 11.95
C ALA A 98 -3.25 -10.50 11.42
N LEU A 99 -2.73 -10.71 10.21
CA LEU A 99 -1.71 -9.86 9.62
C LEU A 99 -2.27 -8.48 9.21
N HIS A 100 -3.42 -8.44 8.55
CA HIS A 100 -4.13 -7.21 8.20
C HIS A 100 -4.49 -6.37 9.43
N TYR A 101 -4.80 -7.04 10.54
CA TYR A 101 -5.03 -6.36 11.81
C TYR A 101 -3.73 -5.80 12.41
N LEU A 102 -2.62 -6.53 12.29
CA LEU A 102 -1.32 -6.14 12.87
C LEU A 102 -0.63 -5.01 12.08
N LEU A 103 -0.63 -5.08 10.75
CA LEU A 103 0.11 -4.16 9.87
C LEU A 103 -0.23 -2.66 10.08
N PRO A 104 -1.50 -2.26 10.33
CA PRO A 104 -1.85 -0.89 10.69
C PRO A 104 -1.09 -0.35 11.90
N PHE A 105 -0.87 -1.16 12.95
CA PHE A 105 -0.15 -0.73 14.14
C PHE A 105 1.34 -0.53 13.88
N ILE A 106 1.94 -1.44 13.10
CA ILE A 106 3.32 -1.29 12.61
C ILE A 106 3.43 -0.02 11.76
N LEU A 107 2.42 0.25 10.92
CA LEU A 107 2.36 1.46 10.12
C LEU A 107 2.26 2.71 11.00
N VAL A 108 1.48 2.71 12.08
CA VAL A 108 1.45 3.83 13.05
C VAL A 108 2.84 4.09 13.65
N ALA A 109 3.54 3.04 14.13
CA ALA A 109 4.89 3.18 14.67
C ALA A 109 5.86 3.78 13.64
N LEU A 110 5.75 3.36 12.38
CA LEU A 110 6.55 3.90 11.29
C LEU A 110 6.15 5.35 10.91
N VAL A 111 4.89 5.77 11.13
CA VAL A 111 4.49 7.20 11.00
C VAL A 111 5.33 8.01 11.98
N LEU A 112 5.33 7.59 13.24
CA LEU A 112 5.96 8.33 14.32
C LEU A 112 7.47 8.42 14.09
N ALA A 113 8.11 7.31 13.73
CA ALA A 113 9.51 7.30 13.34
C ALA A 113 9.81 8.24 12.16
N HIS A 114 8.93 8.26 11.14
CA HIS A 114 9.05 9.17 10.01
C HIS A 114 8.92 10.65 10.44
N LEU A 115 7.94 10.98 11.28
CA LEU A 115 7.72 12.35 11.77
C LEU A 115 8.89 12.84 12.61
N ILE A 116 9.43 11.99 13.49
CA ILE A 116 10.65 12.30 14.26
C ILE A 116 11.82 12.56 13.31
N ALA A 117 12.02 11.71 12.30
CA ALA A 117 13.08 11.90 11.32
C ALA A 117 12.95 13.22 10.52
N VAL A 118 11.72 13.62 10.16
CA VAL A 118 11.47 14.93 9.52
C VAL A 118 11.80 16.08 10.47
N HIS A 119 11.36 15.96 11.73
CA HIS A 119 11.51 17.02 12.73
C HIS A 119 12.98 17.30 13.05
N GLU A 120 13.78 16.25 13.24
CA GLU A 120 15.18 16.36 13.64
C GLU A 120 16.11 16.81 12.49
N SER A 121 15.80 16.50 11.23
CA SER A 121 16.78 16.61 10.15
C SER A 121 16.90 17.98 9.46
N ALA A 122 15.82 18.78 9.43
CA ALA A 122 15.78 20.17 8.96
C ALA A 122 14.34 20.74 8.94
N GLY A 123 13.33 19.89 9.11
CA GLY A 123 11.93 20.18 8.80
C GLY A 123 11.58 19.88 7.34
N ALA A 124 10.39 20.30 6.91
CA ALA A 124 9.93 20.09 5.55
C ALA A 124 10.81 20.84 4.51
N SER A 125 11.05 20.19 3.38
CA SER A 125 11.67 20.83 2.20
C SER A 125 10.69 21.78 1.51
N ASN A 126 11.20 22.75 0.75
CA ASN A 126 10.40 23.72 0.00
C ASN A 126 10.57 23.54 -1.52
N PRO A 127 9.65 24.07 -2.35
CA PRO A 127 9.70 23.93 -3.81
C PRO A 127 10.98 24.45 -4.45
N LEU A 128 11.61 25.46 -3.84
CA LEU A 128 12.84 26.08 -4.32
C LEU A 128 14.10 25.26 -4.00
N GLY A 129 14.00 24.25 -3.12
CA GLY A 129 15.12 23.40 -2.71
C GLY A 129 16.21 24.11 -1.90
N VAL A 130 15.99 25.36 -1.50
CA VAL A 130 16.95 26.16 -0.73
C VAL A 130 16.74 25.98 0.78
N PRO A 131 17.71 26.33 1.63
CA PRO A 131 17.51 26.29 3.09
C PRO A 131 16.40 27.25 3.54
N SER A 132 15.38 26.74 4.23
CA SER A 132 14.23 27.52 4.71
C SER A 132 14.45 28.19 6.08
N TYR A 133 15.69 28.35 6.55
CA TYR A 133 15.97 28.95 7.87
C TYR A 133 15.54 30.41 7.98
N TYR A 134 15.58 31.14 6.87
CA TYR A 134 15.34 32.59 6.83
C TYR A 134 13.86 32.97 6.77
N ASP A 135 12.98 32.03 6.41
CA ASP A 135 11.55 32.28 6.21
C ASP A 135 10.73 31.10 6.76
N ARG A 136 10.71 30.98 8.09
CA ARG A 136 9.88 30.00 8.79
C ARG A 136 8.67 30.68 9.39
N ILE A 137 7.49 30.16 9.06
CA ILE A 137 6.23 30.52 9.70
C ILE A 137 5.81 29.41 10.67
N PRO A 138 5.09 29.74 11.76
CA PRO A 138 4.59 28.74 12.69
C PRO A 138 3.59 27.80 12.00
N PHE A 139 3.51 26.55 12.49
CA PHE A 139 2.60 25.54 11.94
C PHE A 139 1.12 25.97 12.08
N ALA A 140 0.72 26.35 13.29
CA ALA A 140 -0.57 26.97 13.55
C ALA A 140 -0.44 28.51 13.47
N PRO A 141 -1.35 29.23 12.80
CA PRO A 141 -2.59 28.73 12.17
C PRO A 141 -2.44 28.27 10.72
N TYR A 142 -1.35 28.64 10.04
CA TYR A 142 -1.24 28.59 8.57
C TYR A 142 -1.39 27.19 7.97
N TYR A 143 -0.56 26.25 8.40
CA TYR A 143 -0.60 24.88 7.88
C TYR A 143 -1.81 24.11 8.41
N LEU A 144 -2.28 24.43 9.62
CA LEU A 144 -3.51 23.84 10.16
C LEU A 144 -4.73 24.13 9.26
N PHE A 145 -4.97 25.40 8.88
CA PHE A 145 -6.09 25.74 8.00
C PHE A 145 -5.89 25.24 6.58
N LYS A 146 -4.65 25.29 6.06
CA LYS A 146 -4.32 24.73 4.75
C LYS A 146 -4.65 23.23 4.68
N ASP A 147 -4.27 22.46 5.71
CA ASP A 147 -4.52 21.02 5.76
C ASP A 147 -6.01 20.71 5.99
N LEU A 148 -6.73 21.53 6.76
CA LEU A 148 -8.18 21.38 6.90
C LEU A 148 -8.91 21.50 5.55
N ILE A 149 -8.54 22.46 4.72
CA ILE A 149 -9.14 22.63 3.39
C ILE A 149 -8.94 21.37 2.54
N THR A 150 -7.73 20.80 2.53
CA THR A 150 -7.45 19.59 1.74
C THR A 150 -8.14 18.35 2.32
N ILE A 151 -8.29 18.25 3.63
CA ILE A 151 -9.07 17.20 4.30
C ILE A 151 -10.55 17.28 3.89
N PHE A 152 -11.15 18.46 3.88
CA PHE A 152 -12.55 18.63 3.43
C PHE A 152 -12.72 18.27 1.96
N ILE A 153 -11.80 18.68 1.09
CA ILE A 153 -11.82 18.31 -0.33
C ILE A 153 -11.70 16.79 -0.49
N PHE A 154 -10.79 16.15 0.27
CA PHE A 154 -10.64 14.69 0.25
C PHE A 154 -11.94 13.98 0.67
N PHE A 155 -12.56 14.40 1.77
CA PHE A 155 -13.82 13.80 2.22
C PHE A 155 -14.99 14.08 1.28
N TYR A 156 -15.02 15.24 0.63
CA TYR A 156 -16.02 15.56 -0.38
C TYR A 156 -15.89 14.65 -1.62
N VAL A 157 -14.67 14.43 -2.11
CA VAL A 157 -14.44 13.49 -3.22
C VAL A 157 -14.74 12.05 -2.79
N LEU A 158 -14.31 11.64 -1.60
CA LEU A 158 -14.58 10.31 -1.07
C LEU A 158 -16.08 10.06 -0.91
N SER A 159 -16.86 11.04 -0.46
CA SER A 159 -18.31 10.91 -0.30
C SER A 159 -19.02 10.71 -1.64
N ILE A 160 -18.51 11.31 -2.73
CA ILE A 160 -19.05 11.06 -4.07
C ILE A 160 -18.92 9.58 -4.43
N PHE A 161 -17.73 9.00 -4.23
CA PHE A 161 -17.51 7.57 -4.50
C PHE A 161 -18.37 6.70 -3.59
N VAL A 162 -18.42 6.98 -2.29
CA VAL A 162 -19.16 6.14 -1.33
C VAL A 162 -20.67 6.17 -1.56
N PHE A 163 -21.26 7.35 -1.80
CA PHE A 163 -22.72 7.49 -1.86
C PHE A 163 -23.31 7.35 -3.27
N PHE A 164 -22.61 7.82 -4.31
CA PHE A 164 -23.16 7.85 -5.66
C PHE A 164 -22.56 6.79 -6.58
N MET A 165 -21.34 6.33 -6.33
CA MET A 165 -20.59 5.44 -7.24
C MET A 165 -19.77 4.35 -6.50
N PRO A 166 -20.37 3.56 -5.58
CA PRO A 166 -19.63 2.70 -4.65
C PRO A 166 -18.83 1.58 -5.33
N ASN A 167 -19.29 1.12 -6.48
CA ASN A 167 -18.71 -0.06 -7.15
C ASN A 167 -17.78 0.31 -8.32
N VAL A 168 -17.56 1.60 -8.59
CA VAL A 168 -16.78 2.05 -9.77
C VAL A 168 -15.32 1.63 -9.72
N LEU A 169 -14.80 1.38 -8.52
CA LEU A 169 -13.39 1.08 -8.27
C LEU A 169 -13.19 -0.35 -7.78
N GLY A 170 -14.23 -1.18 -7.80
CA GLY A 170 -14.17 -2.60 -7.47
C GLY A 170 -14.53 -3.46 -8.67
N ASP A 171 -14.13 -4.73 -8.63
CA ASP A 171 -14.48 -5.71 -9.67
C ASP A 171 -15.84 -6.38 -9.36
N SER A 172 -16.70 -6.50 -10.37
CA SER A 172 -17.99 -7.20 -10.27
C SER A 172 -17.84 -8.67 -9.91
N ASP A 173 -16.73 -9.30 -10.28
CA ASP A 173 -16.47 -10.72 -10.00
C ASP A 173 -16.34 -11.01 -8.50
N ASN A 174 -16.06 -9.99 -7.68
CA ASN A 174 -16.04 -10.11 -6.23
C ASN A 174 -17.43 -10.18 -5.58
N TYR A 175 -18.52 -10.05 -6.32
CA TYR A 175 -19.86 -10.33 -5.76
C TYR A 175 -20.25 -11.80 -5.87
N ILE A 176 -19.46 -12.61 -6.57
CA ILE A 176 -19.72 -14.03 -6.78
C ILE A 176 -18.92 -14.84 -5.75
N PRO A 177 -19.56 -15.76 -5.00
CA PRO A 177 -18.84 -16.64 -4.10
C PRO A 177 -17.78 -17.44 -4.85
N ALA A 178 -16.58 -17.46 -4.28
CA ALA A 178 -15.45 -18.15 -4.83
C ALA A 178 -15.70 -19.66 -5.08
N ASN A 179 -15.45 -20.10 -6.32
CA ASN A 179 -15.45 -21.50 -6.72
C ASN A 179 -14.02 -22.02 -6.99
N PRO A 180 -13.44 -22.87 -6.12
CA PRO A 180 -12.09 -23.40 -6.31
C PRO A 180 -11.87 -24.22 -7.60
N MET A 181 -12.95 -24.69 -8.23
CA MET A 181 -12.88 -25.50 -9.45
C MET A 181 -13.00 -24.66 -10.74
N GLN A 182 -13.16 -23.34 -10.62
CA GLN A 182 -13.42 -22.47 -11.76
C GLN A 182 -12.65 -21.16 -11.64
N THR A 183 -11.71 -20.94 -12.55
CA THR A 183 -11.09 -19.63 -12.78
C THR A 183 -12.10 -18.67 -13.42
N PRO A 184 -12.25 -17.44 -12.91
CA PRO A 184 -12.88 -16.37 -13.66
C PRO A 184 -12.13 -16.13 -14.97
N ALA A 185 -12.85 -15.76 -16.03
CA ALA A 185 -12.28 -15.56 -17.35
C ALA A 185 -11.33 -14.35 -17.44
N ALA A 186 -11.50 -13.36 -16.56
CA ALA A 186 -10.65 -12.19 -16.45
C ALA A 186 -10.24 -11.99 -14.98
N ILE A 187 -8.96 -12.17 -14.66
CA ILE A 187 -8.40 -11.84 -13.35
C ILE A 187 -7.72 -10.48 -13.47
N VAL A 188 -8.26 -9.47 -12.81
CA VAL A 188 -7.68 -8.12 -12.77
C VAL A 188 -7.32 -7.78 -11.32
N PRO A 189 -6.05 -7.47 -11.02
CA PRO A 189 -5.67 -6.96 -9.70
C PRO A 189 -6.12 -5.51 -9.53
N GLU A 190 -6.51 -5.16 -8.30
CA GLU A 190 -6.76 -3.77 -7.86
C GLU A 190 -5.47 -2.98 -7.59
#